data_AF-A0A538JCY1-F1
#
_entry.id   AF-A0A538JCY1-F1
#
_cell.length_a   1.000
_cell.length_b   1.000
_cell.length_c   1.000
_cell.angle_alpha   90.00
_cell.angle_beta   90.00
_cell.angle_gamma   90.00
#
_symmetry.space_group_name_H-M   'P 1'
#
loop_
_entity.id
_entity.type
_entity.pdbx_description
1 polymer ?
#
loop_
_entity_poly.entity_id
_entity_poly.type
_entity_poly.pdbx_seq_one_letter_code
_entity_poly.pdbx_strand_id
1 'polypeptide(L)'
;MSPRFALNLALVLAGAGIVAASQAFSSGVTGWLTFAISLAVLVSLGLAQLDGVRSPVQMILDAGIGALAIWSVVASVVYTATTLKWLSFGEALGFVGLAVIGLVVHELTTERVVHSLESVPTGHRETEHAAAA
;
A
#
# COMPACT_ATOMS: atom_id res chain seq x y z
N MET A 1 4.11 14.90 2.33
CA MET A 1 3.57 13.66 1.75
C MET A 1 2.89 12.86 2.84
N SER A 2 1.73 12.26 2.56
CA SER A 2 1.09 11.34 3.51
C SER A 2 2.00 10.13 3.74
N PRO A 3 2.27 9.72 5.00
CA PRO A 3 3.06 8.53 5.31
C PRO A 3 2.56 7.28 4.57
N ARG A 4 1.25 7.20 4.32
CA ARG A 4 0.60 6.08 3.62
C ARG A 4 0.90 6.06 2.13
N PHE A 5 0.88 7.22 1.49
CA PHE A 5 1.29 7.33 0.08
C PHE A 5 2.74 6.87 -0.08
N ALA A 6 3.63 7.34 0.80
CA ALA A 6 5.04 6.94 0.77
C ALA A 6 5.22 5.43 1.02
N LEU A 7 4.47 4.84 1.95
CA LEU A 7 4.54 3.41 2.27
C LEU A 7 4.01 2.54 1.12
N ASN A 8 2.86 2.89 0.53
CA ASN A 8 2.33 2.17 -0.63
C ASN A 8 3.25 2.33 -1.85
N LEU A 9 3.81 3.52 -2.09
CA LEU A 9 4.78 3.73 -3.15
C LEU A 9 6.05 2.89 -2.93
N ALA A 10 6.57 2.88 -1.71
CA ALA A 10 7.72 2.04 -1.35
C ALA A 10 7.41 0.55 -1.57
N LEU A 11 6.20 0.10 -1.25
CA LEU A 11 5.75 -1.27 -1.47
C LEU A 11 5.65 -1.62 -2.96
N VAL A 12 5.15 -0.71 -3.80
CA VAL A 12 5.16 -0.87 -5.26
C VAL A 12 6.59 -1.03 -5.78
N LEU A 13 7.51 -0.16 -5.36
CA LEU A 13 8.91 -0.20 -5.79
C LEU A 13 9.61 -1.48 -5.33
N ALA A 14 9.38 -1.89 -4.08
CA ALA A 14 9.92 -3.11 -3.52
C ALA A 14 9.38 -4.35 -4.25
N GLY A 15 8.07 -4.43 -4.49
CA GLY A 15 7.44 -5.49 -5.27
C GLY A 15 7.97 -5.56 -6.70
N ALA A 16 8.03 -4.42 -7.41
CA ALA A 16 8.60 -4.36 -8.76
C ALA A 16 10.07 -4.81 -8.79
N GLY A 17 10.84 -4.46 -7.76
CA GLY A 17 12.21 -4.95 -7.57
C GLY A 17 12.28 -6.47 -7.42
N ILE A 18 11.38 -7.07 -6.64
CA ILE A 18 11.31 -8.54 -6.50
C ILE A 18 10.90 -9.19 -7.82
N VAL A 19 9.94 -8.62 -8.56
CA VAL A 19 9.57 -9.11 -9.91
C VAL A 19 10.79 -9.14 -10.83
N ALA A 20 11.57 -8.06 -10.88
CA ALA A 20 12.79 -8.04 -11.69
C ALA A 20 13.82 -9.07 -11.18
N ALA A 21 14.00 -9.15 -9.87
CA ALA A 21 14.96 -10.05 -9.23
C ALA A 21 14.60 -11.53 -9.43
N SER A 22 13.32 -11.89 -9.40
CA SER A 22 12.84 -13.25 -9.63
C SER A 22 13.09 -13.72 -11.05
N GLN A 23 13.26 -12.81 -12.01
CA GLN A 23 13.58 -13.18 -13.39
C GLN A 23 15.09 -13.12 -13.64
N ALA A 24 15.78 -12.11 -13.13
CA ALA A 24 17.18 -11.83 -13.46
C ALA A 24 18.21 -12.57 -12.60
N PHE A 25 17.90 -12.86 -11.32
CA PHE A 25 18.87 -13.42 -10.38
C PHE A 25 18.66 -14.91 -10.09
N SER A 26 19.61 -15.49 -9.37
CA SER A 26 19.52 -16.85 -8.84
C SER A 26 18.43 -16.95 -7.77
N SER A 27 17.90 -18.15 -7.56
CA SER A 27 16.87 -18.41 -6.54
C SER A 27 17.32 -18.03 -5.14
N GLY A 28 18.61 -18.21 -4.81
CA GLY A 28 19.16 -17.81 -3.51
C GLY A 28 19.09 -16.31 -3.28
N VAL A 29 19.44 -15.50 -4.28
CA VAL A 29 19.35 -14.03 -4.19
C VAL A 29 17.89 -13.58 -4.11
N THR A 30 17.02 -14.15 -4.95
CA THR A 30 15.58 -13.87 -4.89
C THR A 30 15.01 -14.18 -3.51
N GLY A 31 15.35 -15.33 -2.92
CA GLY A 31 14.89 -15.72 -1.58
C GLY A 31 15.27 -14.71 -0.51
N TRP A 32 16.55 -14.31 -0.45
CA TRP A 32 17.01 -13.32 0.53
C TRP A 32 16.36 -11.95 0.35
N LEU A 33 16.14 -11.51 -0.90
CA LEU A 33 15.45 -10.25 -1.18
C LEU A 33 13.98 -10.31 -0.75
N THR A 34 13.25 -11.36 -1.14
CA THR A 34 11.85 -11.57 -0.76
C THR A 34 11.71 -11.63 0.76
N PHE A 35 12.61 -12.34 1.44
CA PHE A 35 12.63 -12.42 2.91
C PHE A 35 12.81 -11.04 3.55
N ALA A 36 13.87 -10.31 3.17
CA ALA A 36 14.21 -9.03 3.78
C ALA A 36 13.12 -7.97 3.55
N ILE A 37 12.57 -7.90 2.33
CA ILE A 37 11.50 -6.97 1.98
C ILE A 37 10.23 -7.32 2.75
N SER A 38 9.84 -8.59 2.79
CA SER A 38 8.63 -9.01 3.51
C SER A 38 8.73 -8.72 5.01
N LEU A 39 9.91 -8.91 5.60
CA LEU A 39 10.16 -8.53 6.99
C LEU A 39 10.06 -7.01 7.20
N ALA A 40 10.64 -6.20 6.31
CA ALA A 40 10.52 -4.75 6.35
C ALA A 40 9.06 -4.27 6.25
N VAL A 41 8.25 -4.93 5.42
CA VAL A 41 6.81 -4.68 5.30
C VAL A 41 6.09 -4.98 6.62
N LEU A 42 6.37 -6.12 7.26
CA LEU A 42 5.77 -6.46 8.56
C LEU A 42 6.12 -5.47 9.66
N VAL A 43 7.38 -5.05 9.73
CA VAL A 43 7.81 -4.00 10.67
C VAL A 43 7.07 -2.69 10.40
N SER A 44 6.96 -2.30 9.13
CA SER A 44 6.28 -1.06 8.74
C SER A 44 4.79 -1.10 9.09
N LEU A 45 4.11 -2.24 8.85
CA LEU A 45 2.72 -2.45 9.26
C LEU A 45 2.57 -2.39 10.79
N GLY A 46 3.46 -3.05 11.53
CA GLY A 46 3.47 -3.04 12.99
C GLY A 46 3.62 -1.62 13.56
N LEU A 47 4.53 -0.82 12.99
CA LEU A 47 4.69 0.59 13.35
C LEU A 47 3.44 1.40 13.02
N ALA A 48 2.82 1.15 11.87
CA ALA A 48 1.59 1.84 11.50
C ALA A 48 0.43 1.52 12.46
N GLN A 49 0.43 0.36 13.16
CA GLN A 49 -0.64 0.00 14.11
C GLN A 49 -0.69 0.95 15.31
N LEU A 50 0.38 1.70 15.58
CA LEU A 50 0.44 2.65 16.67
C LEU A 50 -0.45 3.88 16.43
N ASP A 51 -0.83 4.14 15.17
CA ASP A 51 -1.74 5.22 14.79
C ASP A 51 -3.20 4.75 14.87
N GLY A 52 -3.90 5.11 15.95
CA GLY A 52 -5.18 4.52 16.37
C GLY A 52 -6.45 4.82 15.55
N VAL A 53 -6.37 5.50 14.40
CA VAL A 53 -7.55 5.83 13.57
C VAL A 53 -7.41 5.27 12.15
N ARG A 54 -8.22 4.26 11.82
CA ARG A 54 -8.21 3.59 10.52
C ARG A 54 -9.59 3.42 9.92
N SER A 55 -9.65 3.60 8.61
CA SER A 55 -10.84 3.22 7.82
C SER A 55 -10.94 1.69 7.72
N PRO A 56 -12.15 1.10 7.72
CA PRO A 56 -12.34 -0.33 7.49
C PRO A 56 -11.64 -0.86 6.23
N VAL A 57 -11.62 -0.06 5.16
CA VAL A 57 -10.93 -0.42 3.90
C VAL A 57 -9.42 -0.55 4.11
N GLN A 58 -8.83 0.34 4.93
CA GLN A 58 -7.41 0.29 5.25
C GLN A 58 -7.08 -0.94 6.09
N MET A 59 -7.93 -1.28 7.07
CA MET A 59 -7.73 -2.50 7.86
C MET A 59 -7.69 -3.76 6.99
N ILE A 60 -8.56 -3.84 5.97
CA ILE A 60 -8.57 -4.99 5.05
C ILE A 60 -7.31 -5.02 4.19
N LEU A 61 -6.87 -3.87 3.66
CA LEU A 61 -5.63 -3.79 2.87
C LEU A 61 -4.41 -4.16 3.71
N ASP A 62 -4.30 -3.63 4.93
CA ASP A 62 -3.19 -3.90 5.84
C ASP A 62 -3.17 -5.37 6.27
N ALA A 63 -4.34 -5.96 6.51
CA ALA A 63 -4.45 -7.39 6.80
C ALA A 63 -4.03 -8.25 5.60
N GLY A 64 -4.43 -7.87 4.37
CA GLY A 64 -4.03 -8.56 3.15
C GLY A 64 -2.52 -8.48 2.89
N ILE A 65 -1.94 -7.28 3.00
CA ILE A 65 -0.50 -7.06 2.85
C ILE A 65 0.27 -7.82 3.94
N GLY A 66 -0.21 -7.77 5.19
CA GLY A 66 0.40 -8.48 6.31
C GLY A 66 0.37 -9.99 6.13
N ALA A 67 -0.77 -10.56 5.73
CA ALA A 67 -0.90 -11.99 5.45
C ALA A 67 0.05 -12.42 4.32
N LEU A 68 0.11 -11.64 3.24
CA LEU A 68 1.00 -11.91 2.13
C LEU A 68 2.48 -11.84 2.55
N ALA A 69 2.85 -10.84 3.36
CA ALA A 69 4.22 -10.72 3.87
C ALA A 69 4.62 -11.84 4.83
N ILE A 70 3.72 -12.28 5.72
CA ILE A 70 3.97 -13.45 6.56
C ILE A 70 4.21 -14.68 5.68
N TRP A 71 3.34 -14.89 4.70
CA TRP A 71 3.48 -16.00 3.76
C TRP A 71 4.80 -15.94 2.99
N SER A 72 5.18 -14.79 2.44
CA SER A 72 6.43 -14.59 1.71
C SER A 72 7.67 -14.88 2.56
N VAL A 73 7.66 -14.50 3.85
CA VAL A 73 8.74 -14.86 4.79
C VAL A 73 8.86 -16.38 4.88
N VAL A 74 7.75 -17.09 5.11
CA VAL A 74 7.75 -18.56 5.20
C VAL A 74 8.20 -19.19 3.87
N ALA A 75 7.63 -18.75 2.76
CA ALA A 75 7.94 -19.25 1.43
C ALA A 75 9.43 -19.12 1.08
N SER A 76 10.03 -17.98 1.42
CA SER A 76 11.44 -17.68 1.12
C SER A 76 12.46 -18.58 1.81
N VAL A 77 12.08 -19.19 2.95
CA VAL A 77 12.96 -20.09 3.71
C VAL A 77 12.61 -21.57 3.51
N VAL A 78 11.37 -21.88 3.12
CA VAL A 78 10.90 -23.27 2.92
C VAL A 78 11.17 -23.75 1.49
N TYR A 79 10.99 -22.91 0.48
CA TYR A 79 11.12 -23.28 -0.92
C TYR A 79 12.46 -22.85 -1.51
N THR A 80 12.90 -23.55 -2.57
CA THR A 80 14.16 -23.25 -3.27
C THR A 80 14.00 -23.37 -4.79
N ALA A 81 15.08 -23.10 -5.52
CA ALA A 81 15.20 -23.28 -6.96
C ALA A 81 14.04 -22.62 -7.75
N THR A 82 13.51 -23.31 -8.76
CA THR A 82 12.48 -22.81 -9.67
C THR A 82 11.18 -22.47 -8.94
N THR A 83 10.78 -23.28 -7.94
CA THR A 83 9.56 -23.04 -7.16
C THR A 83 9.63 -21.71 -6.43
N LEU A 84 10.75 -21.42 -5.77
CA LEU A 84 10.96 -20.16 -5.07
C LEU A 84 10.87 -18.96 -6.03
N LYS A 85 11.45 -19.05 -7.22
CA LYS A 85 11.42 -17.95 -8.20
C LYS A 85 9.98 -17.61 -8.63
N TRP A 86 9.18 -18.62 -8.96
CA TRP A 86 7.78 -18.42 -9.36
C TRP A 86 6.90 -17.95 -8.20
N LEU A 87 7.13 -18.47 -7.00
CA LEU A 87 6.37 -18.08 -5.82
C LEU A 87 6.67 -16.61 -5.45
N SER A 88 7.95 -16.22 -5.38
CA SER A 88 8.34 -14.83 -5.16
C SER A 88 7.84 -13.88 -6.25
N PHE A 89 7.79 -14.32 -7.51
CA PHE A 89 7.19 -13.51 -8.58
C PHE A 89 5.70 -13.24 -8.32
N GLY A 90 4.92 -14.27 -7.99
CA GLY A 90 3.50 -14.14 -7.69
C GLY A 90 3.23 -13.26 -6.46
N GLU A 91 4.01 -13.45 -5.40
CA GLU A 91 3.96 -12.63 -4.19
C GLU A 91 4.26 -11.16 -4.48
N ALA A 92 5.29 -10.91 -5.29
CA ALA A 92 5.66 -9.56 -5.71
C ALA A 92 4.55 -8.87 -6.50
N LEU A 93 3.88 -9.57 -7.40
CA LEU A 93 2.68 -9.05 -8.07
C LEU A 93 1.53 -8.78 -7.08
N GLY A 94 1.36 -9.64 -6.08
CA GLY A 94 0.40 -9.43 -5.01
C GLY A 94 0.67 -8.14 -4.24
N PHE A 95 1.93 -7.89 -3.84
CA PHE A 95 2.34 -6.65 -3.18
C PHE A 95 2.08 -5.42 -4.05
N VAL A 96 2.48 -5.46 -5.32
CA VAL A 96 2.24 -4.35 -6.25
C VAL A 96 0.74 -4.09 -6.40
N GLY A 97 -0.07 -5.14 -6.60
CA GLY A 97 -1.51 -5.01 -6.76
C GLY A 97 -2.18 -4.38 -5.54
N LEU A 98 -1.90 -4.89 -4.34
CA LEU A 98 -2.45 -4.36 -3.09
C LEU A 98 -1.99 -2.91 -2.84
N ALA A 99 -0.73 -2.61 -3.09
CA ALA A 99 -0.19 -1.27 -2.91
C ALA A 99 -0.80 -0.26 -3.89
N VAL A 100 -1.00 -0.65 -5.15
CA VAL A 100 -1.69 0.18 -6.16
C VAL A 100 -3.13 0.45 -5.74
N ILE A 101 -3.87 -0.57 -5.27
CA ILE A 101 -5.22 -0.36 -4.73
C ILE A 101 -5.18 0.65 -3.57
N GLY A 102 -4.21 0.52 -2.66
CA GLY A 102 -4.00 1.47 -1.56
C GLY A 102 -3.73 2.91 -2.03
N LEU A 103 -2.94 3.09 -3.11
CA LEU A 103 -2.71 4.39 -3.73
C LEU A 103 -4.01 4.96 -4.34
N VAL A 104 -4.75 4.17 -5.12
CA VAL A 104 -6.01 4.61 -5.73
C VAL A 104 -7.03 5.01 -4.67
N VAL A 105 -7.19 4.21 -3.61
CA VAL A 105 -8.08 4.54 -2.48
C VAL A 105 -7.63 5.82 -1.79
N HIS A 106 -6.32 6.07 -1.68
CA HIS A 106 -5.80 7.30 -1.10
C HIS A 106 -6.15 8.53 -1.95
N GLU A 107 -5.96 8.46 -3.26
CA GLU A 107 -6.29 9.57 -4.18
C GLU A 107 -7.80 9.86 -4.17
N LEU A 108 -8.65 8.84 -4.29
CA LEU A 108 -10.10 9.01 -4.25
C LEU A 108 -10.60 9.61 -2.93
N THR A 109 -9.96 9.26 -1.81
CA THR A 109 -10.29 9.86 -0.51
C THR A 109 -9.89 11.34 -0.48
N THR A 110 -8.74 11.68 -1.06
CA THR A 110 -8.23 13.05 -1.13
C THR A 110 -9.13 13.92 -2.02
N GLU A 111 -9.50 13.44 -3.20
CA GLU A 111 -10.43 14.11 -4.12
C GLU A 111 -11.80 14.34 -3.47
N ARG A 112 -12.34 13.34 -2.77
CA ARG A 112 -13.63 13.46 -2.08
C ARG A 112 -13.62 14.56 -1.01
N VAL A 113 -12.50 14.71 -0.28
CA VAL A 113 -12.35 15.79 0.70
C VAL A 113 -12.33 17.14 0.00
N VAL A 114 -11.57 17.29 -1.08
CA VAL A 114 -11.51 18.55 -1.85
C VAL A 114 -12.90 18.95 -2.37
N HIS A 115 -13.64 18.03 -3.00
CA HIS A 115 -14.99 18.32 -3.47
C HIS A 115 -15.98 18.65 -2.35
N SER A 116 -15.83 18.03 -1.17
CA SER A 116 -16.66 18.40 -0.03
C SER A 116 -16.44 19.85 0.41
N LEU A 117 -15.21 20.36 0.32
CA LEU A 117 -14.87 21.73 0.68
C LEU A 117 -15.36 22.74 -0.37
N GLU A 118 -15.28 22.40 -1.65
CA GLU A 118 -15.79 23.23 -2.76
C GLU A 118 -17.32 23.31 -2.78
N SER A 119 -18.01 22.25 -2.33
CA SER A 119 -19.47 22.18 -2.29
C SER A 119 -20.13 22.99 -1.16
N VAL A 120 -19.35 23.53 -0.21
CA VAL A 120 -19.88 24.43 0.84
C VAL A 120 -20.19 25.79 0.19
N PRO A 121 -21.47 26.17 0.02
CA PRO A 121 -21.81 27.40 -0.67
C PRO A 121 -21.31 28.60 0.14
N THR A 122 -20.52 29.48 -0.48
CA THR A 122 -20.17 30.82 0.01
C THR A 122 -21.37 31.79 0.00
N GLY A 123 -22.60 31.27 0.10
CA GLY A 123 -23.85 31.97 -0.19
C GLY A 123 -24.51 32.72 0.97
N HIS A 124 -23.85 32.90 2.11
CA HIS A 124 -24.43 33.66 3.23
C HIS A 124 -24.11 35.17 3.22
N ARG A 125 -23.57 35.72 2.12
CA ARG A 125 -23.31 37.17 1.98
C ARG A 125 -24.24 37.91 1.02
N GLU A 126 -25.07 37.23 0.25
CA GLU A 126 -25.98 37.90 -0.69
C GLU A 126 -27.37 38.20 -0.10
N THR A 127 -27.79 37.50 0.96
CA THR A 127 -29.09 37.74 1.59
C THR A 127 -29.15 39.01 2.45
N GLU A 128 -28.02 39.54 2.92
CA GLU A 128 -28.01 40.80 3.69
C GLU A 128 -28.12 42.05 2.81
N HIS A 129 -27.63 42.02 1.56
CA HIS A 129 -27.74 43.17 0.66
C HIS A 129 -29.10 43.28 -0.04
N ALA A 130 -29.82 42.17 -0.21
CA ALA A 130 -31.19 42.19 -0.77
C ALA A 130 -32.26 42.58 0.28
N ALA A 131 -31.98 42.46 1.57
CA ALA A 131 -32.88 42.87 2.65
C ALA A 131 -32.70 44.35 3.07
N ALA A 132 -31.71 45.04 2.50
CA ALA A 132 -31.34 46.42 2.82
C ALA A 132 -31.66 47.44 1.70
N ALA A 133 -32.36 47.02 0.63
CA ALA A 133 -32.81 47.85 -0.49
C ALA A 133 -34.35 47.84 -0.59
#